data_AF-A0A950QN93-F1
#
_entry.id   AF-A0A950QN93-F1
#
_cell.length_a   1.000
_cell.length_b   1.000
_cell.length_c   1.000
_cell.angle_alpha   90.00
_cell.angle_beta   90.00
_cell.angle_gamma   90.00
#
_symmetry.space_group_name_H-M   'P 1'
#
loop_
_entity.id
_entity.type
_entity.pdbx_description
1 polymer ?
#
loop_
_entity_poly.entity_id
_entity_poly.type
_entity_poly.pdbx_seq_one_letter_code
_entity_poly.pdbx_strand_id
1 'polypeptide(L)'
;MRATLAALLFACLPLLAVGQMADDQVSSDYLSSLKVAGANGASIALGGALGRHSTGSVLGVDSIPNWSSNFYEPGIIDSFGDLQFNWAYTMVGHAPFGQGHSSDWDGESTFIGAPIVPVNIDLRNFDGSPRFVNGIRMYLDATQFVKPVLQSPIFSLSRYSSSGTPTQFTDALMRAEFFKKSDDDWHTYLVPRVAPARTMVLIRGTYRFATAPDGSLLFVLVDPTTFLNDFFPPPSLTGPDNASVIGQAESAHDITTRDISTFLFPNTFLNVGGGFLVFGFHNY
;
A
#
# COMPACT_ATOMS: atom_id res chain seq x y z
N MET A 1 14.48 60.76 -60.48
CA MET A 1 13.75 59.53 -60.09
C MET A 1 14.76 58.49 -59.63
N ARG A 2 14.63 58.03 -58.38
CA ARG A 2 15.04 56.73 -57.79
C ARG A 2 15.50 56.95 -56.34
N ALA A 3 14.53 56.88 -55.43
CA ALA A 3 14.75 56.57 -54.03
C ALA A 3 14.53 55.06 -53.88
N THR A 4 15.52 54.33 -53.38
CA THR A 4 15.41 52.91 -53.04
C THR A 4 15.37 52.80 -51.52
N LEU A 5 14.19 52.40 -51.02
CA LEU A 5 13.85 52.21 -49.62
C LEU A 5 14.44 50.88 -49.13
N ALA A 6 15.24 50.91 -48.06
CA ALA A 6 15.70 49.71 -47.38
C ALA A 6 14.63 49.25 -46.37
N ALA A 7 14.12 48.03 -46.52
CA ALA A 7 13.20 47.41 -45.58
C ALA A 7 13.98 46.66 -44.49
N LEU A 8 13.85 47.09 -43.23
CA LEU A 8 14.29 46.32 -42.06
C LEU A 8 13.29 45.17 -41.82
N LEU A 9 13.77 43.93 -41.92
CA LEU A 9 13.05 42.75 -41.48
C LEU A 9 13.34 42.55 -39.97
N PHE A 10 12.37 42.82 -39.10
CA PHE A 10 12.42 42.40 -37.70
C PHE A 10 12.00 40.92 -37.62
N ALA A 11 12.97 40.03 -37.44
CA ALA A 11 12.71 38.63 -37.09
C ALA A 11 12.33 38.56 -35.60
N CYS A 12 11.04 38.38 -35.32
CA CYS A 12 10.56 37.99 -34.00
C CYS A 12 10.90 36.51 -33.78
N LEU A 13 11.99 36.23 -33.06
CA LEU A 13 12.24 34.90 -32.51
C LEU A 13 11.29 34.67 -31.33
N PRO A 14 10.50 33.58 -31.30
CA PRO A 14 9.80 33.22 -30.07
C PRO A 14 10.84 32.81 -29.03
N LEU A 15 10.98 33.58 -27.96
CA LEU A 15 11.64 33.11 -26.75
C LEU A 15 10.85 31.89 -26.26
N LEU A 16 11.42 30.70 -26.42
CA LEU A 16 11.05 29.57 -25.60
C LEU A 16 11.45 29.93 -24.17
N ALA A 17 10.48 30.41 -23.39
CA ALA A 17 10.63 30.55 -21.95
C ALA A 17 10.86 29.15 -21.39
N VAL A 18 12.12 28.79 -21.16
CA VAL A 18 12.45 27.67 -20.28
C VAL A 18 11.96 28.11 -18.90
N GLY A 19 10.77 27.67 -18.53
CA GLY A 19 10.17 27.99 -17.24
C GLY A 19 11.14 27.59 -16.14
N GLN A 20 11.52 28.55 -15.29
CA GLN A 20 12.32 28.28 -14.11
C GLN A 20 11.55 27.28 -13.25
N MET A 21 12.19 26.15 -12.89
CA MET A 21 11.59 25.17 -11.99
C MET A 21 11.21 25.84 -10.67
N ALA A 22 10.05 25.48 -10.13
CA ALA A 22 9.66 25.96 -8.81
C ALA A 22 10.61 25.40 -7.74
N ASP A 23 10.80 26.11 -6.62
CA ASP A 23 11.78 25.72 -5.57
C ASP A 23 11.52 24.33 -4.93
N ASP A 24 10.27 23.88 -4.99
CA ASP A 24 9.79 22.59 -4.52
C ASP A 24 9.59 21.56 -5.64
N GLN A 25 9.95 21.92 -6.88
CA GLN A 25 10.01 21.01 -8.01
C GLN A 25 11.39 20.34 -8.07
N VAL A 26 11.41 19.02 -8.26
CA VAL A 26 12.62 18.23 -8.53
C VAL A 26 12.60 17.73 -9.97
N SER A 27 13.76 17.26 -10.45
CA SER A 27 13.85 16.66 -11.79
C SER A 27 13.01 15.39 -11.87
N SER A 28 12.51 15.06 -13.07
CA SER A 28 11.85 13.77 -13.35
C SER A 28 12.70 12.58 -12.94
N ASP A 29 14.02 12.72 -13.09
CA ASP A 29 14.96 11.63 -12.87
C ASP A 29 15.42 11.55 -11.41
N TYR A 30 14.93 12.42 -10.53
CA TYR A 30 15.36 12.51 -9.14
C TYR A 30 15.32 11.15 -8.42
N LEU A 31 14.26 10.35 -8.62
CA LEU A 31 14.13 9.03 -8.01
C LEU A 31 15.24 8.06 -8.44
N SER A 32 15.75 8.17 -9.67
CA SER A 32 16.84 7.31 -10.18
C SER A 32 18.18 7.59 -9.49
N SER A 33 18.34 8.78 -8.92
CA SER A 33 19.55 9.16 -8.18
C SER A 33 19.58 8.63 -6.74
N LEU A 34 18.46 8.11 -6.25
CA LEU A 34 18.32 7.68 -4.86
C LEU A 34 18.73 6.21 -4.69
N LYS A 35 19.44 5.92 -3.59
CA LYS A 35 19.81 4.55 -3.24
C LYS A 35 18.67 3.87 -2.48
N VAL A 36 18.26 2.69 -2.93
CA VAL A 36 17.32 1.84 -2.20
C VAL A 36 18.05 1.27 -0.97
N ALA A 37 17.52 1.53 0.22
CA ALA A 37 17.98 0.86 1.43
C ALA A 37 17.30 -0.51 1.52
N GLY A 38 18.02 -1.56 1.10
CA GLY A 38 17.60 -2.94 1.28
C GLY A 38 18.10 -3.48 2.63
N ALA A 39 17.19 -4.05 3.43
CA ALA A 39 17.59 -4.91 4.54
C ALA A 39 17.77 -6.33 4.00
N ASN A 40 19.01 -6.84 4.03
CA ASN A 40 19.28 -8.24 3.72
C ASN A 40 18.94 -9.09 4.96
N GLY A 41 17.81 -9.78 4.95
CA GLY A 41 17.53 -10.85 5.90
C GLY A 41 18.28 -12.11 5.53
N ALA A 42 19.04 -12.69 6.46
CA ALA A 42 19.58 -14.03 6.31
C ALA A 42 18.49 -15.05 6.67
N SER A 43 18.11 -15.94 5.74
CA SER A 43 17.22 -17.06 6.05
C SER A 43 18.03 -18.26 6.52
N ILE A 44 17.67 -18.83 7.67
CA ILE A 44 18.18 -20.13 8.13
C ILE A 44 17.05 -21.14 7.89
N ALA A 45 17.29 -22.14 7.03
CA ALA A 45 16.33 -23.21 6.76
C ALA A 45 16.58 -24.36 7.73
N LEU A 46 15.69 -24.53 8.70
CA LEU A 46 15.61 -25.72 9.55
C LEU A 46 14.16 -26.24 9.52
N GLY A 47 14.00 -27.55 9.55
CA GLY A 47 12.74 -28.24 9.29
C GLY A 47 12.11 -28.75 10.58
N GLY A 48 11.06 -28.08 11.04
CA GLY A 48 10.30 -28.49 12.22
C GLY A 48 8.86 -28.93 11.95
N ALA A 49 8.13 -29.15 13.03
CA ALA A 49 6.79 -29.75 13.01
C ALA A 49 5.72 -28.78 13.55
N LEU A 50 4.64 -28.59 12.79
CA LEU A 50 3.49 -27.80 13.24
C LEU A 50 2.73 -28.50 14.36
N GLY A 51 2.32 -27.72 15.38
CA GLY A 51 1.38 -28.11 16.41
C GLY A 51 -0.01 -28.42 15.84
N ARG A 52 -0.82 -29.16 16.61
CA ARG A 52 -2.14 -29.69 16.18
C ARG A 52 -3.34 -29.00 16.83
N HIS A 53 -3.13 -27.94 17.59
CA HIS A 53 -4.17 -27.29 18.38
C HIS A 53 -4.13 -25.78 18.17
N SER A 54 -5.30 -25.16 17.99
CA SER A 54 -5.46 -23.72 17.88
C SER A 54 -6.26 -23.13 19.04
N THR A 55 -5.88 -21.94 19.50
CA THR A 55 -6.70 -21.09 20.37
C THR A 55 -7.26 -19.93 19.54
N GLY A 56 -8.56 -19.63 19.69
CA GLY A 56 -9.23 -18.57 18.93
C GLY A 56 -8.76 -17.15 19.26
N SER A 57 -9.42 -16.16 18.64
CA SER A 57 -9.10 -14.73 18.74
C SER A 57 -8.97 -14.23 20.19
N VAL A 58 -8.12 -13.21 20.39
CA VAL A 58 -7.93 -12.53 21.68
C VAL A 58 -9.27 -11.97 22.16
N LEU A 59 -9.73 -12.45 23.32
CA LEU A 59 -11.01 -12.04 23.91
C LEU A 59 -11.05 -10.51 24.10
N GLY A 60 -12.09 -9.87 23.58
CA GLY A 60 -12.31 -8.42 23.71
C GLY A 60 -11.66 -7.56 22.61
N VAL A 61 -10.98 -8.17 21.64
CA VAL A 61 -10.47 -7.47 20.44
C VAL A 61 -11.39 -7.77 19.26
N ASP A 62 -12.05 -6.73 18.73
CA ASP A 62 -12.81 -6.85 17.47
C ASP A 62 -11.83 -6.75 16.30
N SER A 63 -11.58 -7.87 15.63
CA SER A 63 -10.62 -7.99 14.54
C SER A 63 -11.10 -9.01 13.51
N ILE A 64 -10.33 -9.18 12.44
CA ILE A 64 -10.47 -10.29 11.50
C ILE A 64 -10.32 -11.65 12.23
N PRO A 65 -10.97 -12.71 11.73
CA PRO A 65 -10.76 -14.06 12.24
C PRO A 65 -9.27 -14.38 12.31
N ASN A 66 -8.84 -14.93 13.44
CA ASN A 66 -7.47 -15.34 13.65
C ASN A 66 -7.43 -16.52 14.64
N TRP A 67 -6.32 -17.23 14.61
CA TRP A 67 -6.06 -18.37 15.49
C TRP A 67 -4.58 -18.40 15.86
N SER A 68 -4.28 -18.94 17.04
CA SER A 68 -2.91 -19.08 17.52
C SER A 68 -2.56 -20.54 17.75
N SER A 69 -1.32 -20.92 17.50
CA SER A 69 -0.79 -22.26 17.76
C SER A 69 0.72 -22.19 17.99
N ASN A 70 1.40 -23.31 17.85
CA ASN A 70 2.85 -23.41 18.00
C ASN A 70 3.45 -24.31 16.93
N PHE A 71 4.73 -24.08 16.66
CA PHE A 71 5.59 -24.95 15.88
C PHE A 71 6.67 -25.50 16.79
N TYR A 72 6.87 -26.82 16.75
CA TYR A 72 7.93 -27.49 17.47
C TYR A 72 9.17 -27.59 16.59
N GLU A 73 10.23 -26.87 16.97
CA GLU A 73 11.54 -26.97 16.36
C GLU A 73 12.63 -26.64 17.39
N PRO A 74 13.64 -27.50 17.58
CA PRO A 74 14.79 -27.17 18.40
C PRO A 74 15.54 -25.96 17.84
N GLY A 75 15.69 -24.90 18.63
CA GLY A 75 16.49 -23.73 18.29
C GLY A 75 17.06 -23.05 19.54
N ILE A 76 17.83 -21.98 19.31
CA ILE A 76 18.47 -21.20 20.38
C ILE A 76 17.87 -19.80 20.35
N ILE A 77 17.41 -19.29 21.50
CA ILE A 77 16.64 -18.03 21.55
C ILE A 77 17.53 -16.79 21.75
N ASP A 78 18.74 -16.96 22.29
CA ASP A 78 19.59 -15.84 22.66
C ASP A 78 21.09 -16.15 22.52
N SER A 79 21.90 -15.11 22.75
CA SER A 79 23.37 -15.21 22.75
C SER A 79 23.94 -16.05 23.90
N PHE A 80 23.09 -16.53 24.82
CA PHE A 80 23.47 -17.30 26.01
C PHE A 80 23.26 -18.81 25.83
N GLY A 81 22.60 -19.24 24.74
CA GLY A 81 22.50 -20.64 24.36
C GLY A 81 21.26 -21.36 24.87
N ASP A 82 20.24 -20.63 25.34
CA ASP A 82 19.02 -21.24 25.86
C ASP A 82 18.23 -21.93 24.74
N LEU A 83 17.92 -23.21 24.97
CA LEU A 83 17.18 -24.05 24.03
C LEU A 83 15.69 -23.73 24.08
N GLN A 84 15.15 -23.32 22.94
CA GLN A 84 13.72 -23.15 22.70
C GLN A 84 13.23 -24.26 21.77
N PHE A 85 12.12 -24.90 22.11
CA PHE A 85 11.54 -25.96 21.29
C PHE A 85 10.18 -25.59 20.72
N ASN A 86 9.49 -24.60 21.29
CA ASN A 86 8.14 -24.19 20.88
C ASN A 86 8.14 -22.75 20.40
N TRP A 87 7.66 -22.52 19.18
CA TRP A 87 7.56 -21.22 18.55
C TRP A 87 6.08 -20.90 18.38
N ALA A 88 5.54 -20.07 19.27
CA ALA A 88 4.16 -19.64 19.19
C ALA A 88 3.95 -18.75 17.95
N TYR A 89 2.82 -18.92 17.29
CA TYR A 89 2.44 -18.08 16.15
C TYR A 89 0.94 -17.80 16.17
N THR A 90 0.54 -16.71 15.53
CA THR A 90 -0.86 -16.32 15.30
C THR A 90 -1.03 -16.06 13.81
N MET A 91 -2.05 -16.65 13.21
CA MET A 91 -2.37 -16.53 11.80
C MET A 91 -3.76 -15.93 11.60
N VAL A 92 -3.91 -15.22 10.49
CA VAL A 92 -5.21 -14.73 10.01
C VAL A 92 -6.00 -15.89 9.41
N GLY A 93 -7.31 -15.91 9.65
CA GLY A 93 -8.24 -16.93 9.15
C GLY A 93 -8.78 -17.85 10.24
N HIS A 94 -9.47 -18.89 9.81
CA HIS A 94 -9.77 -20.08 10.62
C HIS A 94 -8.60 -21.07 10.59
N ALA A 95 -8.54 -21.93 11.60
CA ALA A 95 -7.46 -22.89 11.72
C ALA A 95 -7.52 -23.97 10.61
N PRO A 96 -6.37 -24.39 10.06
CA PRO A 96 -6.32 -25.40 9.00
C PRO A 96 -6.51 -26.84 9.51
N PHE A 97 -6.46 -27.11 10.82
CA PHE A 97 -6.25 -28.45 11.38
C PHE A 97 -7.52 -29.30 11.59
N GLY A 98 -8.58 -29.00 10.86
CA GLY A 98 -9.95 -29.45 11.12
C GLY A 98 -10.33 -30.85 10.64
N GLN A 99 -9.69 -31.91 11.14
CA GLN A 99 -10.25 -33.25 10.95
C GLN A 99 -11.39 -33.54 11.95
N GLY A 100 -12.62 -33.14 11.63
CA GLY A 100 -13.82 -33.87 12.07
C GLY A 100 -14.98 -33.06 12.64
N HIS A 101 -16.15 -33.30 12.04
CA HIS A 101 -17.52 -32.99 12.45
C HIS A 101 -17.99 -31.52 12.31
N SER A 102 -19.06 -31.40 11.52
CA SER A 102 -19.77 -30.20 11.05
C SER A 102 -20.43 -29.34 12.14
N SER A 103 -19.84 -29.22 13.32
CA SER A 103 -20.40 -28.41 14.41
C SER A 103 -19.45 -27.37 15.00
N ASP A 104 -18.13 -27.44 14.74
CA ASP A 104 -17.18 -26.61 15.46
C ASP A 104 -16.09 -26.04 14.53
N TRP A 105 -16.40 -25.03 13.72
CA TRP A 105 -15.47 -24.03 13.13
C TRP A 105 -14.19 -24.50 12.40
N ASP A 106 -14.03 -25.80 12.19
CA ASP A 106 -12.82 -26.47 11.76
C ASP A 106 -12.91 -26.80 10.25
N GLY A 107 -11.92 -26.37 9.48
CA GLY A 107 -11.86 -26.58 8.02
C GLY A 107 -12.59 -25.52 7.16
N GLU A 108 -13.24 -24.53 7.77
CA GLU A 108 -14.04 -23.56 7.02
C GLU A 108 -13.19 -22.53 6.26
N SER A 109 -13.50 -22.36 4.98
CA SER A 109 -13.02 -21.24 4.16
C SER A 109 -13.34 -19.91 4.85
N THR A 110 -12.30 -19.11 5.13
CA THR A 110 -12.46 -17.76 5.67
C THR A 110 -12.65 -16.76 4.54
N PHE A 111 -13.64 -15.89 4.66
CA PHE A 111 -13.85 -14.76 3.76
C PHE A 111 -13.65 -13.46 4.53
N ILE A 112 -12.62 -12.70 4.16
CA ILE A 112 -12.25 -11.45 4.81
C ILE A 112 -12.61 -10.31 3.88
N GLY A 113 -13.38 -9.34 4.38
CA GLY A 113 -13.66 -8.13 3.61
C GLY A 113 -12.38 -7.38 3.28
N ALA A 114 -12.21 -6.98 2.02
CA ALA A 114 -11.00 -6.32 1.55
C ALA A 114 -11.34 -5.06 0.76
N PRO A 115 -11.77 -3.97 1.42
CA PRO A 115 -12.05 -2.72 0.76
C PRO A 115 -10.77 -2.14 0.16
N ILE A 116 -10.89 -1.66 -1.07
CA ILE A 116 -9.86 -0.97 -1.81
C ILE A 116 -10.27 0.50 -1.88
N VAL A 117 -9.53 1.36 -1.20
CA VAL A 117 -9.76 2.81 -1.12
C VAL A 117 -8.72 3.52 -2.00
N PRO A 118 -9.10 4.08 -3.16
CA PRO A 118 -8.22 4.93 -3.94
C PRO A 118 -7.95 6.23 -3.19
N VAL A 119 -6.68 6.63 -3.07
CA VAL A 119 -6.28 7.88 -2.41
C VAL A 119 -5.66 8.82 -3.43
N ASN A 120 -6.46 9.76 -3.93
CA ASN A 120 -6.02 10.77 -4.86
C ASN A 120 -5.14 11.79 -4.13
N ILE A 121 -4.12 12.31 -4.82
CA ILE A 121 -3.23 13.34 -4.27
C ILE A 121 -3.57 14.68 -4.90
N ASP A 122 -3.84 15.67 -4.06
CA ASP A 122 -4.23 17.01 -4.47
C ASP A 122 -3.26 18.07 -3.95
N LEU A 123 -2.34 18.55 -4.80
CA LEU A 123 -1.33 19.52 -4.39
C LEU A 123 -1.95 20.91 -4.32
N ARG A 124 -1.72 21.65 -3.23
CA ARG A 124 -2.21 23.02 -3.02
C ARG A 124 -1.06 24.00 -2.83
N ASN A 125 -1.34 25.28 -3.04
CA ASN A 125 -0.45 26.39 -2.70
C ASN A 125 -0.44 26.65 -1.18
N PHE A 126 0.40 27.58 -0.71
CA PHE A 126 0.47 27.95 0.71
C PHE A 126 -0.85 28.48 1.28
N ASP A 127 -1.69 29.08 0.44
CA ASP A 127 -3.01 29.60 0.78
C ASP A 127 -4.13 28.55 0.68
N GLY A 128 -3.79 27.29 0.36
CA GLY A 128 -4.76 26.21 0.17
C GLY A 128 -5.45 26.18 -1.20
N SER A 129 -5.18 27.16 -2.08
CA SER A 129 -5.73 27.16 -3.44
C SER A 129 -5.17 26.01 -4.29
N PRO A 130 -5.93 25.50 -5.27
CA PRO A 130 -5.45 24.50 -6.20
C PRO A 130 -4.15 24.92 -6.90
N ARG A 131 -3.15 24.03 -6.89
CA ARG A 131 -1.86 24.27 -7.55
C ARG A 131 -1.88 23.97 -9.05
N PHE A 132 -1.34 24.90 -9.83
CA PHE A 132 -1.12 24.72 -11.26
C PHE A 132 0.34 24.98 -11.62
N VAL A 133 0.90 24.18 -12.53
CA VAL A 133 2.18 24.44 -13.19
C VAL A 133 1.92 24.51 -14.68
N ASN A 134 2.30 25.61 -15.33
CA ASN A 134 2.04 25.85 -16.76
C ASN A 134 0.57 25.66 -17.17
N GLY A 135 -0.37 26.02 -16.28
CA GLY A 135 -1.81 25.86 -16.51
C GLY A 135 -2.36 24.44 -16.26
N ILE A 136 -1.52 23.48 -15.88
CA ILE A 136 -1.92 22.10 -15.61
C ILE A 136 -2.12 21.89 -14.11
N ARG A 137 -3.24 21.27 -13.72
CA ARG A 137 -3.56 20.97 -12.33
C ARG A 137 -2.60 19.91 -11.80
N MET A 138 -1.94 20.21 -10.68
CA MET A 138 -1.09 19.25 -9.97
C MET A 138 -1.92 18.30 -9.12
N TYR A 139 -2.39 17.22 -9.75
CA TYR A 139 -3.28 16.20 -9.17
C TYR A 139 -2.88 14.81 -9.66
N LEU A 140 -2.92 13.82 -8.76
CA LEU A 140 -2.77 12.40 -9.11
C LEU A 140 -4.07 11.66 -8.78
N ASP A 141 -4.64 11.02 -9.80
CA ASP A 141 -5.82 10.19 -9.67
C ASP A 141 -5.41 8.74 -9.41
N ALA A 142 -5.80 8.17 -8.27
CA ALA A 142 -5.56 6.78 -7.91
C ALA A 142 -6.58 5.82 -8.53
N THR A 143 -7.74 6.30 -8.98
CA THR A 143 -8.82 5.44 -9.48
C THR A 143 -8.40 4.65 -10.72
N GLN A 144 -7.44 5.17 -11.50
CA GLN A 144 -6.85 4.47 -12.64
C GLN A 144 -6.19 3.13 -12.27
N PHE A 145 -5.75 2.94 -11.03
CA PHE A 145 -5.08 1.72 -10.57
C PHE A 145 -6.04 0.66 -10.03
N VAL A 146 -7.32 1.00 -9.82
CA VAL A 146 -8.32 0.09 -9.22
C VAL A 146 -8.49 -1.18 -10.06
N LYS A 147 -8.70 -1.02 -11.37
CA LYS A 147 -8.91 -2.17 -12.26
C LYS A 147 -7.70 -3.11 -12.29
N PRO A 148 -6.46 -2.64 -12.51
CA PRO A 148 -5.27 -3.48 -12.40
C PRO A 148 -5.15 -4.20 -11.05
N VAL A 149 -5.46 -3.53 -9.95
CA VAL A 149 -5.39 -4.13 -8.60
C VAL A 149 -6.44 -5.23 -8.44
N LEU A 150 -7.69 -5.01 -8.86
CA LEU A 150 -8.73 -6.04 -8.83
C LEU A 150 -8.37 -7.25 -9.71
N GLN A 151 -7.67 -7.02 -10.82
CA GLN A 151 -7.18 -8.07 -11.72
C GLN A 151 -5.86 -8.70 -11.26
N SER A 152 -5.26 -8.18 -10.19
CA SER A 152 -4.03 -8.74 -9.64
C SER A 152 -4.30 -10.11 -9.02
N PRO A 153 -3.29 -10.96 -8.91
CA PRO A 153 -3.46 -12.26 -8.27
C PRO A 153 -3.76 -12.19 -6.77
N ILE A 154 -3.63 -11.02 -6.14
CA ILE A 154 -4.03 -10.80 -4.73
C ILE A 154 -5.56 -10.90 -4.60
N PHE A 155 -6.30 -10.33 -5.54
CA PHE A 155 -7.76 -10.20 -5.46
C PHE A 155 -8.51 -11.09 -6.47
N SER A 156 -7.82 -11.61 -7.49
CA SER A 156 -8.40 -12.47 -8.52
C SER A 156 -7.77 -13.87 -8.52
N LEU A 157 -8.55 -14.85 -8.97
CA LEU A 157 -8.10 -16.23 -9.07
C LEU A 157 -7.00 -16.37 -10.12
N SER A 158 -5.87 -16.95 -9.71
CA SER A 158 -4.70 -17.21 -10.55
C SER A 158 -4.19 -18.64 -10.32
N ARG A 159 -3.47 -19.18 -11.29
CA ARG A 159 -2.91 -20.54 -11.18
C ARG A 159 -1.60 -20.52 -10.40
N TYR A 160 -1.47 -21.41 -9.43
CA TYR A 160 -0.27 -21.58 -8.59
C TYR A 160 0.09 -23.06 -8.47
N SER A 161 1.36 -23.38 -8.24
CA SER A 161 1.80 -24.76 -8.03
C SER A 161 1.34 -25.35 -6.70
N SER A 162 1.05 -24.51 -5.70
CA SER A 162 0.55 -24.95 -4.38
C SER A 162 -0.95 -25.27 -4.36
N SER A 163 -1.67 -25.05 -5.47
CA SER A 163 -3.10 -25.34 -5.58
C SER A 163 -3.46 -25.99 -6.91
N GLY A 164 -4.22 -27.09 -6.88
CA GLY A 164 -4.76 -27.73 -8.08
C GLY A 164 -5.84 -26.89 -8.78
N THR A 165 -6.46 -25.96 -8.06
CA THR A 165 -7.49 -25.04 -8.53
C THR A 165 -6.98 -23.58 -8.49
N PRO A 166 -7.34 -22.73 -9.46
CA PRO A 166 -6.99 -21.31 -9.41
C PRO A 166 -7.52 -20.66 -8.12
N THR A 167 -6.66 -19.91 -7.43
CA THR A 167 -6.96 -19.24 -6.15
C THR A 167 -6.24 -17.91 -6.06
N GLN A 168 -6.46 -17.14 -5.00
CA GLN A 168 -5.72 -15.89 -4.72
C GLN A 168 -4.29 -16.20 -4.23
N PHE A 169 -3.36 -15.27 -4.46
CA PHE A 169 -1.95 -15.45 -4.10
C PHE A 169 -1.76 -15.71 -2.59
N THR A 170 -2.45 -14.95 -1.75
CA THR A 170 -2.37 -15.07 -0.30
C THR A 170 -2.92 -16.42 0.19
N ASP A 171 -4.01 -16.89 -0.41
CA ASP A 171 -4.56 -18.23 -0.16
C ASP A 171 -3.56 -19.33 -0.56
N ALA A 172 -2.96 -19.20 -1.76
CA ALA A 172 -1.96 -20.14 -2.25
C ALA A 172 -0.72 -20.23 -1.35
N LEU A 173 -0.30 -19.12 -0.74
CA LEU A 173 0.80 -19.08 0.23
C LEU A 173 0.41 -19.77 1.54
N MET A 174 -0.74 -19.43 2.10
CA MET A 174 -1.25 -20.06 3.33
C MET A 174 -1.39 -21.58 3.16
N ARG A 175 -1.95 -22.05 2.05
CA ARG A 175 -2.07 -23.49 1.75
C ARG A 175 -0.72 -24.18 1.58
N ALA A 176 0.30 -23.48 1.10
CA ALA A 176 1.65 -24.02 1.02
C ALA A 176 2.30 -24.15 2.40
N GLU A 177 2.10 -23.18 3.28
CA GLU A 177 2.62 -23.18 4.64
C GLU A 177 2.09 -24.36 5.48
N PHE A 178 0.81 -24.71 5.29
CA PHE A 178 0.14 -25.81 5.99
C PHE A 178 -0.02 -27.08 5.13
N PHE A 179 0.85 -27.28 4.14
CA PHE A 179 0.74 -28.42 3.23
C PHE A 179 0.71 -29.77 3.98
N LYS A 180 -0.28 -30.62 3.65
CA LYS A 180 -0.60 -31.91 4.32
C LYS A 180 -1.04 -31.79 5.79
N LYS A 181 -1.27 -30.58 6.28
CA LYS A 181 -1.84 -30.30 7.60
C LYS A 181 -3.22 -29.66 7.49
N SER A 182 -3.45 -28.88 6.43
CA SER A 182 -4.74 -28.31 6.10
C SER A 182 -5.69 -29.33 5.48
N ASP A 183 -6.98 -29.14 5.70
CA ASP A 183 -8.01 -29.78 4.88
C ASP A 183 -7.96 -29.29 3.42
N ASP A 184 -8.54 -30.07 2.51
CA ASP A 184 -8.48 -29.79 1.07
C ASP A 184 -9.30 -28.54 0.68
N ASP A 185 -10.37 -28.25 1.42
CA ASP A 185 -11.29 -27.11 1.27
C ASP A 185 -10.97 -25.92 2.18
N TRP A 186 -9.86 -25.99 2.93
CA TRP A 186 -9.39 -24.88 3.73
C TRP A 186 -8.83 -23.77 2.83
N HIS A 187 -9.43 -22.58 2.97
CA HIS A 187 -9.06 -21.39 2.23
C HIS A 187 -9.15 -20.13 3.08
N THR A 188 -8.40 -19.11 2.70
CA THR A 188 -8.55 -17.75 3.24
C THR A 188 -8.59 -16.77 2.08
N TYR A 189 -9.80 -16.32 1.74
CA TYR A 189 -10.06 -15.41 0.63
C TYR A 189 -10.21 -13.97 1.10
N LEU A 190 -9.64 -13.05 0.34
CA LEU A 190 -9.98 -11.64 0.36
C LEU A 190 -11.19 -11.40 -0.53
N VAL A 191 -12.20 -10.71 -0.02
CA VAL A 191 -13.41 -10.32 -0.77
C VAL A 191 -13.28 -8.85 -1.13
N PRO A 192 -12.77 -8.54 -2.34
CA PRO A 192 -12.53 -7.15 -2.73
C PRO A 192 -13.84 -6.38 -2.91
N ARG A 193 -13.85 -5.14 -2.45
CA ARG A 193 -14.86 -4.15 -2.83
C ARG A 193 -14.18 -2.81 -3.08
N VAL A 194 -14.66 -2.04 -4.05
CA VAL A 194 -14.12 -0.70 -4.30
C VAL A 194 -14.88 0.29 -3.44
N ALA A 195 -14.18 0.96 -2.54
CA ALA A 195 -14.72 2.05 -1.76
C ALA A 195 -14.63 3.37 -2.55
N PRO A 196 -15.42 4.39 -2.19
CA PRO A 196 -15.27 5.75 -2.70
C PRO A 196 -13.81 6.25 -2.59
N ALA A 197 -13.35 6.95 -3.63
CA ALA A 197 -12.03 7.57 -3.61
C ALA A 197 -11.95 8.66 -2.54
N ARG A 198 -10.84 8.68 -1.82
CA ARG A 198 -10.48 9.71 -0.85
C ARG A 198 -9.42 10.63 -1.45
N THR A 199 -9.36 11.87 -1.00
CA THR A 199 -8.36 12.83 -1.48
C THR A 199 -7.50 13.27 -0.31
N MET A 200 -6.20 13.03 -0.42
CA MET A 200 -5.19 13.59 0.46
C MET A 200 -4.75 14.95 -0.10
N VAL A 201 -4.95 16.01 0.67
CA VAL A 201 -4.64 17.37 0.27
C VAL A 201 -3.29 17.77 0.86
N LEU A 202 -2.30 18.04 0.01
CA LEU A 202 -0.97 18.41 0.45
C LEU A 202 -0.72 19.91 0.25
N ILE A 203 -0.36 20.62 1.31
CA ILE A 203 -0.09 22.07 1.28
C ILE A 203 1.35 22.35 0.89
N ARG A 204 1.58 23.37 0.05
CA ARG A 204 2.93 23.75 -0.37
C ARG A 204 3.83 23.97 0.86
N GLY A 205 5.05 23.47 0.79
CA GLY A 205 5.99 23.45 1.92
C GLY A 205 6.04 22.12 2.67
N THR A 206 5.06 21.23 2.49
CA THR A 206 5.07 19.87 3.08
C THR A 206 5.43 18.77 2.09
N TYR A 207 5.66 19.13 0.82
CA TYR A 207 6.02 18.20 -0.24
C TYR A 207 7.00 18.80 -1.23
N ARG A 208 7.61 17.92 -2.03
CA ARG A 208 8.29 18.21 -3.29
C ARG A 208 7.66 17.38 -4.40
N PHE A 209 7.82 17.75 -5.66
CA PHE A 209 7.18 17.04 -6.76
C PHE A 209 8.00 17.10 -8.05
N ALA A 210 7.73 16.20 -8.99
CA ALA A 210 8.23 16.32 -10.35
C ALA A 210 7.07 16.33 -11.34
N THR A 211 7.31 16.93 -12.50
CA THR A 211 6.38 16.90 -13.63
C THR A 211 6.92 16.01 -14.74
N ALA A 212 6.02 15.37 -15.47
CA ALA A 212 6.34 14.69 -16.71
C ALA A 212 6.65 15.71 -17.82
N PRO A 213 7.18 15.28 -18.99
CA PRO A 213 7.47 16.18 -20.11
C PRO A 213 6.25 16.97 -20.63
N ASP A 214 5.05 16.42 -20.48
CA ASP A 214 3.79 17.08 -20.82
C ASP A 214 3.32 18.11 -19.77
N GLY A 215 4.07 18.26 -18.68
CA GLY A 215 3.78 19.15 -17.55
C GLY A 215 2.81 18.59 -16.52
N SER A 216 2.29 17.38 -16.69
CA SER A 216 1.45 16.70 -15.69
C SER A 216 2.26 16.31 -14.45
N LEU A 217 1.58 16.13 -13.31
CA LEU A 217 2.23 15.67 -12.08
C LEU A 217 2.70 14.22 -12.25
N LEU A 218 4.00 13.98 -12.12
CA LEU A 218 4.61 12.67 -12.30
C LEU A 218 4.69 11.88 -10.99
N PHE A 219 5.20 12.53 -9.95
CA PHE A 219 5.26 11.99 -8.60
C PHE A 219 5.31 13.11 -7.56
N VAL A 220 4.99 12.74 -6.32
CA VAL A 220 5.15 13.59 -5.14
C VAL A 220 6.06 12.91 -4.09
N LEU A 221 6.87 13.72 -3.43
CA LEU A 221 7.67 13.37 -2.27
C LEU A 221 7.07 14.08 -1.06
N VAL A 222 6.45 13.34 -0.15
CA VAL A 222 5.73 13.88 0.99
C VAL A 222 6.61 13.82 2.23
N ASP A 223 6.59 14.86 3.04
CA ASP A 223 7.16 14.79 4.39
C ASP A 223 6.46 13.68 5.20
N PRO A 224 7.20 12.75 5.84
CA PRO A 224 6.62 11.63 6.58
C PRO A 224 5.65 12.06 7.69
N THR A 225 5.94 13.17 8.38
CA THR A 225 5.07 13.67 9.46
C THR A 225 3.76 14.17 8.88
N THR A 226 3.83 14.89 7.76
CA THR A 226 2.64 15.35 7.03
C THR A 226 1.81 14.17 6.55
N PHE A 227 2.44 13.19 5.90
CA PHE A 227 1.73 11.99 5.44
C PHE A 227 1.02 11.27 6.58
N LEU A 228 1.69 11.05 7.72
CA LEU A 228 1.09 10.38 8.86
C LEU A 228 -0.11 11.15 9.43
N ASN A 229 0.01 12.47 9.54
CA ASN A 229 -1.08 13.33 10.05
C ASN A 229 -2.27 13.41 9.10
N ASP A 230 -2.05 13.39 7.79
CA ASP A 230 -3.11 13.47 6.78
C ASP A 230 -3.72 12.08 6.49
N PHE A 231 -2.99 11.01 6.78
CA PHE A 231 -3.45 9.64 6.52
C PHE A 231 -4.14 9.00 7.71
N PHE A 232 -3.57 9.12 8.92
CA PHE A 232 -4.08 8.48 10.14
C PHE A 232 -4.80 9.49 11.05
N PRO A 233 -5.85 9.06 11.77
CA PRO A 233 -6.44 9.86 12.83
C PRO A 233 -5.40 10.18 13.91
N PRO A 234 -5.39 11.41 14.46
CA PRO A 234 -4.48 11.75 15.53
C PRO A 234 -4.81 10.93 16.79
N PRO A 235 -3.80 10.41 17.51
CA PRO A 235 -4.01 9.52 18.66
C PRO A 235 -4.73 10.19 19.84
N SER A 236 -4.76 11.52 19.87
CA SER A 236 -5.45 12.32 20.88
C SER A 236 -6.90 12.65 20.51
N LEU A 237 -7.41 12.21 19.35
CA LEU A 237 -8.75 12.54 18.92
C LEU A 237 -9.79 11.78 19.75
N THR A 238 -10.74 12.53 20.31
CA THR A 238 -11.92 11.99 20.99
C THR A 238 -13.17 12.33 20.19
N GLY A 239 -13.44 11.57 19.13
CA GLY A 239 -14.59 11.78 18.24
C GLY A 239 -14.36 11.26 16.83
N PRO A 240 -15.34 11.41 15.93
CA PRO A 240 -15.20 11.01 14.53
C PRO A 240 -14.15 11.88 13.84
N ASP A 241 -13.18 11.24 13.20
CA ASP A 241 -12.22 11.93 12.34
C ASP A 241 -12.79 12.08 10.94
N ASN A 242 -12.92 13.30 10.47
CA ASN A 242 -13.34 13.60 9.09
C ASN A 242 -12.22 14.31 8.30
N ALA A 243 -11.02 14.45 8.89
CA ALA A 243 -9.89 15.13 8.29
C ALA A 243 -8.93 14.14 7.64
N SER A 244 -8.53 13.07 8.34
CA SER A 244 -7.60 12.10 7.77
C SER A 244 -8.29 11.17 6.78
N VAL A 245 -7.50 10.59 5.86
CA VAL A 245 -8.00 9.63 4.87
C VAL A 245 -8.63 8.40 5.53
N ILE A 246 -7.98 7.81 6.53
CA ILE A 246 -8.51 6.65 7.26
C ILE A 246 -9.75 7.07 8.06
N GLY A 247 -9.69 8.19 8.78
CA GLY A 247 -10.82 8.70 9.55
C GLY A 247 -12.08 8.87 8.71
N GLN A 248 -11.94 9.48 7.52
CA GLN A 248 -13.05 9.64 6.57
C GLN A 248 -13.61 8.31 6.08
N ALA A 249 -12.74 7.32 5.82
CA ALA A 249 -13.17 5.99 5.37
C ALA A 249 -13.89 5.22 6.49
N GLU A 250 -13.39 5.30 7.73
CA GLU A 250 -14.03 4.69 8.91
C GLU A 250 -15.37 5.35 9.21
N SER A 251 -15.43 6.69 9.24
CA SER A 251 -16.65 7.45 9.53
C SER A 251 -17.76 7.23 8.49
N ALA A 252 -17.38 6.89 7.25
CA ALA A 252 -18.32 6.54 6.19
C ALA A 252 -18.70 5.04 6.16
N HIS A 253 -18.12 4.23 7.06
CA HIS A 253 -18.26 2.77 7.07
C HIS A 253 -17.75 2.08 5.78
N ASP A 254 -16.82 2.70 5.05
CA ASP A 254 -16.18 2.07 3.90
C ASP A 254 -15.20 0.97 4.32
N ILE A 255 -14.65 1.10 5.53
CA ILE A 255 -13.74 0.15 6.17
C ILE A 255 -14.19 -0.11 7.60
N THR A 256 -13.82 -1.28 8.12
CA THR A 256 -14.10 -1.69 9.50
C THR A 256 -12.91 -2.44 10.10
N THR A 257 -12.94 -2.67 11.40
CA THR A 257 -12.01 -3.52 12.16
C THR A 257 -11.99 -4.99 11.69
N ARG A 258 -13.00 -5.40 10.91
CA ARG A 258 -13.15 -6.75 10.35
C ARG A 258 -12.67 -6.86 8.90
N ASP A 259 -12.05 -5.81 8.38
CA ASP A 259 -11.54 -5.76 7.02
C ASP A 259 -10.00 -5.76 6.98
N ILE A 260 -9.43 -6.30 5.91
CA ILE A 260 -8.05 -5.99 5.47
C ILE A 260 -8.16 -4.89 4.40
N SER A 261 -8.05 -3.65 4.85
CA SER A 261 -8.23 -2.49 3.97
C SER A 261 -6.97 -2.15 3.20
N THR A 262 -7.11 -1.92 1.89
CA THR A 262 -6.03 -1.53 0.98
C THR A 262 -6.21 -0.10 0.53
N PHE A 263 -5.23 0.76 0.81
CA PHE A 263 -5.21 2.14 0.32
C PHE A 263 -4.28 2.25 -0.88
N LEU A 264 -4.85 2.62 -2.03
CA LEU A 264 -4.10 2.75 -3.28
C LEU A 264 -3.62 4.17 -3.44
N PHE A 265 -2.31 4.35 -3.30
CA PHE A 265 -1.66 5.60 -3.62
C PHE A 265 -1.16 5.59 -5.07
N PRO A 266 -1.28 6.71 -5.80
CA PRO A 266 -0.53 6.94 -7.02
C PRO A 266 0.94 7.17 -6.65
N ASN A 267 1.80 7.56 -7.60
CA ASN A 267 3.24 7.82 -7.41
C ASN A 267 3.56 8.82 -6.27
N THR A 268 3.51 8.34 -5.03
CA THR A 268 3.55 9.09 -3.78
C THR A 268 4.59 8.40 -2.91
N PHE A 269 5.63 9.13 -2.57
CA PHE A 269 6.79 8.58 -1.87
C PHE A 269 7.05 9.39 -0.61
N LEU A 270 7.49 8.74 0.46
CA LEU A 270 7.90 9.46 1.67
C LEU A 270 9.35 9.92 1.54
N ASN A 271 9.61 11.18 1.90
CA ASN A 271 10.95 11.75 1.91
C ASN A 271 11.57 11.63 3.31
N VAL A 272 12.34 10.57 3.55
CA VAL A 272 13.03 10.31 4.83
C VAL A 272 14.51 10.71 4.71
N GLY A 273 14.80 11.99 4.96
CA GLY A 273 16.13 12.57 5.22
C GLY A 273 17.36 11.82 4.67
N GLY A 274 17.54 11.81 3.34
CA GLY A 274 18.66 11.13 2.66
C GLY A 274 18.28 9.84 1.92
N GLY A 275 17.02 9.40 2.05
CA GLY A 275 16.40 8.31 1.29
C GLY A 275 14.90 8.53 1.12
N PHE A 276 14.21 7.50 0.63
CA PHE A 276 12.76 7.51 0.47
C PHE A 276 12.17 6.16 0.87
N LEU A 277 10.95 6.18 1.38
CA LEU A 277 10.18 4.96 1.63
C LEU A 277 9.09 4.87 0.55
N VAL A 278 9.10 3.75 -0.16
CA VAL A 278 8.16 3.45 -1.23
C VAL A 278 6.97 2.72 -0.63
N PHE A 279 5.78 3.30 -0.77
CA PHE A 279 4.54 2.58 -0.55
C PHE A 279 3.99 2.10 -1.90
N GLY A 280 3.61 0.82 -1.98
CA GLY A 280 2.93 0.23 -3.14
C GLY A 280 3.82 -0.59 -4.10
N PHE A 281 3.16 -1.22 -5.08
CA PHE A 281 3.80 -1.96 -6.17
C PHE A 281 4.19 -0.99 -7.28
N HIS A 282 5.47 -0.98 -7.66
CA HIS A 282 5.99 -0.16 -8.75
C HIS A 282 6.62 -1.06 -9.81
N ASN A 283 6.27 -0.85 -11.08
CA ASN A 283 7.06 -1.38 -12.19
C ASN A 283 8.12 -0.32 -12.53
N TYR A 284 9.38 -0.72 -12.45
CA TYR A 284 10.53 0.06 -12.92
C TYR A 284 10.60 0.04 -14.46
#